data_AF-A0A178B8I8-F1
#
_entry.id   AF-A0A178B8I8-F1
#
_cell.length_a   1.000
_cell.length_b   1.000
_cell.length_c   1.000
_cell.angle_alpha   90.00
_cell.angle_beta   90.00
_cell.angle_gamma   90.00
#
_symmetry.space_group_name_H-M   'P 1'
#
loop_
_entity.id
_entity.type
_entity.pdbx_description
1 polymer ?
#
loop_
_entity_poly.entity_id
_entity_poly.type
_entity_poly.pdbx_seq_one_letter_code
_entity_poly.pdbx_strand_id
1 'polypeptide(L)'
;MPGYAPKAVLTPFTPAFTEAAVRGTHSAYEPEYIVRNLVELSSYLVSLAEHTNFFGTTRHDPYSPSLKTLYDRLNAGHLALSPLSSISKDATRLRQTLGERVRNPILSRPLEDFEDLYYAVLARMQDMVHTLNVRLASGFNKVNDQLFDNGPCITDLHASLVEYWTILNDPACARALDDAIRQARVDRLYEEINTELESSVITQTDAQKLLEDLFQSKDTTDGLAWIGGWSPAMIGAWLEEKYRVLLSIEKDEDERREREMSKRAKTKTRVMSRKASRKSMIPTKRRSLEKMVQAQQVQAVEQTGAFGEDAHMGVDHDTQGGAPTRRVAAQVSACVQLLQLPTQRSEPQCPWRLIFLAVFVVWIDFKDILLEKRV
;
A
#
# COMPACT_ATOMS: atom_id res chain seq x y z
N MET A 1 -33.37 2.79 -40.23
CA MET A 1 -33.49 1.84 -39.11
C MET A 1 -33.57 2.66 -37.82
N PRO A 2 -34.74 2.81 -37.18
CA PRO A 2 -34.83 3.41 -35.86
C PRO A 2 -34.00 2.56 -34.89
N GLY A 3 -32.99 3.17 -34.27
CA GLY A 3 -32.08 2.49 -33.34
C GLY A 3 -32.86 2.02 -32.12
N TYR A 4 -33.00 0.70 -31.99
CA TYR A 4 -33.46 0.08 -30.75
C TYR A 4 -32.38 0.37 -29.69
N ALA A 5 -32.60 1.38 -28.86
CA ALA A 5 -31.81 1.53 -27.65
C ALA A 5 -32.04 0.27 -26.80
N PRO A 6 -30.98 -0.48 -26.44
CA PRO A 6 -31.12 -1.67 -25.61
C PRO A 6 -31.82 -1.27 -24.31
N LYS A 7 -32.99 -1.88 -24.07
CA LYS A 7 -33.78 -1.60 -22.87
C LYS A 7 -33.02 -2.16 -21.67
N ALA A 8 -32.72 -1.32 -20.67
CA ALA A 8 -32.10 -1.78 -19.43
C ALA A 8 -32.98 -2.88 -18.79
N VAL A 9 -32.35 -3.99 -18.43
CA VAL A 9 -33.02 -5.16 -17.87
C VAL A 9 -33.09 -5.08 -16.34
N LEU A 10 -32.04 -4.54 -15.72
CA LEU A 10 -31.98 -4.26 -14.29
C LEU A 10 -32.42 -2.83 -14.01
N THR A 11 -33.10 -2.63 -12.88
CA THR A 11 -33.48 -1.30 -12.39
C THR A 11 -32.23 -0.45 -12.19
N PRO A 12 -32.17 0.78 -12.74
CA PRO A 12 -31.05 1.67 -12.49
C PRO A 12 -31.01 2.08 -11.01
N PHE A 13 -29.84 2.50 -10.55
CA PHE A 13 -29.73 3.15 -9.25
C PHE A 13 -30.60 4.40 -9.16
N THR A 14 -31.04 4.72 -7.95
CA THR A 14 -31.67 6.02 -7.69
C THR A 14 -30.69 7.14 -8.04
N PRO A 15 -31.17 8.31 -8.51
CA PRO A 15 -30.30 9.44 -8.78
C PRO A 15 -29.41 9.77 -7.58
N ALA A 16 -28.18 10.20 -7.85
CA ALA A 16 -27.27 10.65 -6.82
C ALA A 16 -27.90 11.81 -6.03
N PHE A 17 -27.62 11.91 -4.72
CA PHE A 17 -28.05 13.06 -3.93
C PHE A 17 -27.56 14.37 -4.54
N THR A 18 -28.28 15.45 -4.27
CA THR A 18 -27.88 16.80 -4.67
C THR A 18 -27.20 17.53 -3.52
N GLU A 19 -26.33 18.48 -3.84
CA GLU A 19 -25.73 19.39 -2.85
C GLU A 19 -26.79 20.06 -1.97
N ALA A 20 -27.91 20.48 -2.57
CA ALA A 20 -29.02 21.09 -1.85
C ALA A 20 -29.65 20.13 -0.82
N ALA A 21 -29.79 18.83 -1.17
CA ALA A 21 -30.33 17.83 -0.24
C ALA A 21 -29.40 17.62 0.96
N VAL A 22 -28.08 17.55 0.72
CA VAL A 22 -27.10 17.38 1.81
C VAL A 22 -27.05 18.61 2.72
N ARG A 23 -27.05 19.82 2.13
CA ARG A 23 -27.09 21.07 2.91
C ARG A 23 -28.36 21.22 3.74
N GLY A 24 -29.50 20.74 3.22
CA GLY A 24 -30.79 20.74 3.93
C GLY A 24 -30.94 19.66 4.98
N THR A 25 -30.00 18.72 5.08
CA THR A 25 -30.05 17.61 6.04
C THR A 25 -29.38 18.02 7.35
N HIS A 26 -30.09 17.81 8.47
CA HIS A 26 -29.61 18.16 9.82
C HIS A 26 -29.02 16.97 10.60
N SER A 27 -29.26 15.75 10.14
CA SER A 27 -28.70 14.53 10.71
C SER A 27 -27.47 14.08 9.92
N ALA A 28 -26.48 13.54 10.63
CA ALA A 28 -25.32 12.90 10.04
C ALA A 28 -25.24 11.45 10.56
N TYR A 29 -24.76 10.54 9.72
CA TYR A 29 -24.40 9.20 10.20
C TYR A 29 -23.12 9.23 11.01
N GLU A 30 -22.98 8.26 11.92
CA GLU A 30 -21.75 8.09 12.70
C GLU A 30 -20.57 7.74 11.77
N PRO A 31 -19.41 8.39 11.92
CA PRO A 31 -18.24 8.15 11.09
C PRO A 31 -17.83 6.68 10.98
N GLU A 32 -17.85 5.95 12.10
CA GLU A 32 -17.44 4.53 12.15
C GLU A 32 -18.37 3.64 11.33
N TYR A 33 -19.65 3.99 11.23
CA TYR A 33 -20.61 3.26 10.42
C TYR A 33 -20.28 3.42 8.93
N ILE A 34 -19.95 4.63 8.50
CA ILE A 34 -19.59 4.93 7.11
C ILE A 34 -18.27 4.25 6.74
N VAL A 35 -17.25 4.37 7.59
CA VAL A 35 -15.95 3.73 7.39
C VAL A 35 -16.10 2.22 7.25
N ARG A 36 -16.88 1.58 8.14
CA ARG A 36 -17.13 0.13 8.07
C ARG A 36 -17.76 -0.26 6.73
N ASN A 37 -18.83 0.41 6.32
CA ASN A 37 -19.51 0.12 5.06
C ASN A 37 -18.57 0.32 3.85
N LEU A 38 -17.78 1.40 3.84
CA LEU A 38 -16.82 1.66 2.76
C LEU A 38 -15.74 0.56 2.67
N VAL A 39 -15.18 0.14 3.80
CA VAL A 39 -14.14 -0.89 3.86
C VAL A 39 -14.70 -2.26 3.46
N GLU A 40 -15.84 -2.66 4.03
CA GLU A 40 -16.50 -3.93 3.73
C GLU A 40 -16.89 -4.02 2.26
N LEU A 41 -17.52 -2.98 1.73
CA LEU A 41 -17.93 -2.92 0.33
C LEU A 41 -16.71 -2.91 -0.61
N SER A 42 -15.68 -2.13 -0.29
CA SER A 42 -14.46 -2.12 -1.10
C SER A 42 -13.84 -3.52 -1.18
N SER A 43 -13.70 -4.19 -0.04
CA SER A 43 -13.19 -5.56 0.01
C SER A 43 -14.07 -6.52 -0.81
N TYR A 44 -15.39 -6.37 -0.72
CA TYR A 44 -16.35 -7.19 -1.46
C TYR A 44 -16.23 -6.99 -2.97
N LEU A 45 -16.22 -5.75 -3.45
CA LEU A 45 -16.12 -5.43 -4.88
C LEU A 45 -14.76 -5.82 -5.47
N VAL A 46 -13.67 -5.66 -4.72
CA VAL A 46 -12.34 -6.13 -5.11
C VAL A 46 -12.32 -7.66 -5.21
N SER A 47 -12.82 -8.36 -4.19
CA SER A 47 -12.91 -9.83 -4.21
C SER A 47 -13.75 -10.33 -5.38
N LEU A 48 -14.89 -9.72 -5.66
CA LEU A 48 -15.72 -10.07 -6.81
C LEU A 48 -14.93 -9.96 -8.11
N ALA A 49 -14.23 -8.84 -8.32
CA ALA A 49 -13.47 -8.58 -9.53
C ALA A 49 -12.29 -9.57 -9.71
N GLU A 50 -11.71 -10.06 -8.62
CA GLU A 50 -10.64 -11.07 -8.66
C GLU A 50 -11.14 -12.48 -9.03
N HIS A 51 -12.39 -12.80 -8.70
CA HIS A 51 -12.98 -14.13 -8.94
C HIS A 51 -13.77 -14.23 -10.25
N THR A 52 -13.99 -13.12 -10.96
CA THR A 52 -14.82 -13.10 -12.17
C THR A 52 -14.22 -12.32 -13.32
N ASN A 53 -14.39 -12.86 -14.53
CA ASN A 53 -14.10 -12.14 -15.78
C ASN A 53 -15.34 -11.39 -16.31
N PHE A 54 -16.45 -11.36 -15.56
CA PHE A 54 -17.68 -10.68 -15.98
C PHE A 54 -17.47 -9.18 -16.27
N PHE A 55 -16.54 -8.56 -15.53
CA PHE A 55 -16.25 -7.12 -15.62
C PHE A 55 -14.98 -6.84 -16.43
N GLY A 56 -14.57 -7.77 -17.29
CA GLY A 56 -13.32 -7.71 -18.05
C GLY A 56 -12.11 -8.16 -17.23
N THR A 57 -10.95 -8.24 -17.90
CA THR A 57 -9.69 -8.56 -17.22
C THR A 57 -9.25 -7.37 -16.36
N THR A 58 -9.21 -7.56 -15.05
CA THR A 58 -8.60 -6.62 -14.12
C THR A 58 -7.08 -6.61 -14.32
N ARG A 59 -6.58 -5.68 -15.15
CA ARG A 59 -5.16 -5.33 -15.12
C ARG A 59 -4.94 -4.47 -13.88
N HIS A 60 -4.34 -5.06 -12.85
CA HIS A 60 -3.94 -4.33 -11.68
C HIS A 60 -2.67 -3.54 -11.99
N ASP A 61 -2.83 -2.24 -12.24
CA ASP A 61 -1.73 -1.29 -12.25
C ASP A 61 -1.64 -0.63 -10.86
N PRO A 62 -0.61 -0.94 -10.04
CA PRO A 62 -0.45 -0.32 -8.72
C PRO A 62 -0.21 1.19 -8.79
N TYR A 63 0.06 1.74 -9.98
CA TYR A 63 0.29 3.16 -10.21
C TYR A 63 -0.90 3.86 -10.90
N SER A 64 -2.08 3.23 -10.89
CA SER A 64 -3.37 3.85 -11.21
C SER A 64 -4.27 3.83 -9.97
N PRO A 65 -5.03 4.91 -9.66
CA PRO A 65 -5.90 5.01 -8.49
C PRO A 65 -7.21 4.21 -8.69
N SER A 66 -7.09 2.92 -8.98
CA SER A 66 -8.22 2.00 -9.00
C SER A 66 -8.77 1.77 -7.59
N LEU A 67 -10.02 1.27 -7.47
CA LEU A 67 -10.60 0.87 -6.18
C LEU A 67 -9.67 -0.05 -5.39
N LYS A 68 -9.07 -1.06 -6.08
CA LYS A 68 -8.13 -1.99 -5.46
C LYS A 68 -6.88 -1.26 -4.96
N THR A 69 -6.30 -0.39 -5.78
CA THR A 69 -5.10 0.39 -5.41
C THR A 69 -5.37 1.25 -4.17
N LEU A 70 -6.47 2.01 -4.17
CA LEU A 70 -6.81 2.89 -3.04
C LEU A 70 -7.12 2.10 -1.76
N TYR A 71 -7.84 0.99 -1.88
CA TYR A 71 -8.12 0.08 -0.77
C TYR A 71 -6.83 -0.55 -0.20
N ASP A 72 -5.95 -1.06 -1.07
CA ASP A 72 -4.69 -1.68 -0.68
C ASP A 72 -3.76 -0.65 -0.01
N ARG A 73 -3.73 0.59 -0.49
CA ARG A 73 -2.97 1.70 0.11
C ARG A 73 -3.45 2.03 1.53
N LEU A 74 -4.76 2.15 1.74
CA LEU A 74 -5.32 2.40 3.07
C LEU A 74 -4.96 1.26 4.02
N ASN A 75 -5.10 0.00 3.60
CA ASN A 75 -4.70 -1.16 4.40
C ASN A 75 -3.20 -1.18 4.71
N ALA A 76 -2.36 -0.78 3.76
CA ALA A 76 -0.91 -0.78 3.90
C ALA A 76 -0.36 0.41 4.71
N GLY A 77 -1.21 1.22 5.34
CA GLY A 77 -0.72 2.32 6.18
C GLY A 77 -0.51 3.65 5.45
N HIS A 78 -0.75 3.74 4.14
CA HIS A 78 -0.42 4.96 3.40
C HIS A 78 -1.26 6.15 3.87
N LEU A 79 -0.65 7.34 3.90
CA LEU A 79 -1.36 8.59 4.16
C LEU A 79 -2.34 8.87 3.01
N ALA A 80 -3.53 9.37 3.35
CA ALA A 80 -4.42 9.96 2.37
C ALA A 80 -3.75 11.19 1.73
N LEU A 81 -4.09 11.49 0.47
CA LEU A 81 -3.60 12.70 -0.16
C LEU A 81 -4.15 13.92 0.59
N SER A 82 -3.31 14.95 0.75
CA SER A 82 -3.75 16.21 1.34
C SER A 82 -4.98 16.73 0.61
N PRO A 83 -6.00 17.21 1.34
CA PRO A 83 -7.19 17.76 0.71
C PRO A 83 -6.93 19.12 0.06
N LEU A 84 -5.76 19.72 0.28
CA LEU A 84 -5.32 20.96 -0.37
C LEU A 84 -4.56 20.64 -1.67
N SER A 85 -5.12 21.07 -2.80
CA SER A 85 -4.56 20.75 -4.13
C SER A 85 -3.16 21.29 -4.38
N SER A 86 -2.78 22.40 -3.72
CA SER A 86 -1.43 22.97 -3.80
C SER A 86 -0.39 22.02 -3.22
N ILE A 87 -0.72 21.35 -2.11
CA ILE A 87 0.17 20.42 -1.41
C ILE A 87 0.17 19.05 -2.11
N SER A 88 -1.01 18.56 -2.51
CA SER A 88 -1.12 17.24 -3.15
C SER A 88 -0.42 17.16 -4.52
N LYS A 89 -0.03 18.30 -5.10
CA LYS A 89 0.74 18.39 -6.34
C LYS A 89 2.21 18.78 -6.14
N ASP A 90 2.65 19.05 -4.91
CA ASP A 90 4.04 19.39 -4.60
C ASP A 90 4.91 18.12 -4.53
N ALA A 91 5.64 17.86 -5.61
CA ALA A 91 6.51 16.70 -5.72
C ALA A 91 7.62 16.63 -4.65
N THR A 92 8.01 17.76 -4.06
CA THR A 92 9.04 17.79 -3.00
C THR A 92 8.46 17.29 -1.68
N ARG A 93 7.31 17.84 -1.28
CA ARG A 93 6.59 17.42 -0.07
C ARG A 93 6.11 15.97 -0.16
N LEU A 94 5.62 15.54 -1.32
CA LEU A 94 5.21 14.13 -1.53
C LEU A 94 6.39 13.16 -1.38
N ARG A 95 7.58 13.51 -1.87
CA ARG A 95 8.78 12.67 -1.68
C ARG A 95 9.19 12.56 -0.21
N GLN A 96 9.00 13.62 0.57
CA GLN A 96 9.31 13.61 2.01
C GLN A 96 8.37 12.67 2.77
N THR A 97 7.09 12.65 2.39
CA THR A 97 6.04 11.86 3.05
C THR A 97 5.87 10.43 2.52
N LEU A 98 6.54 10.06 1.41
CA LEU A 98 6.38 8.76 0.73
C LEU A 98 6.61 7.53 1.63
N GLY A 99 7.45 7.66 2.65
CA GLY A 99 7.77 6.60 3.61
C GLY A 99 6.92 6.62 4.88
N GLU A 100 6.12 7.65 5.09
CA GLU A 100 5.30 7.81 6.29
C GLU A 100 4.10 6.86 6.24
N ARG A 101 3.76 6.29 7.39
CA ARG A 101 2.66 5.34 7.53
C ARG A 101 1.82 5.65 8.76
N VAL A 102 0.52 5.67 8.58
CA VAL A 102 -0.47 5.71 9.66
C VAL A 102 -0.44 4.37 10.38
N ARG A 103 -0.26 4.41 11.70
CA ARG A 103 -0.23 3.20 12.54
C ARG A 103 -1.63 2.70 12.89
N ASN A 104 -2.63 3.56 12.78
CA ASN A 104 -4.01 3.21 13.11
C ASN A 104 -4.53 2.15 12.13
N PRO A 105 -5.26 1.15 12.64
CA PRO A 105 -5.95 0.19 11.78
C PRO A 105 -6.95 0.93 10.90
N ILE A 106 -7.24 0.39 9.72
CA ILE A 106 -8.10 1.04 8.71
C ILE A 106 -9.43 1.52 9.33
N LEU A 107 -10.11 0.69 10.12
CA LEU A 107 -11.40 1.03 10.74
C LEU A 107 -11.34 2.14 11.81
N SER A 108 -10.16 2.54 12.27
CA SER A 108 -9.97 3.60 13.27
C SER A 108 -9.31 4.84 12.68
N ARG A 109 -9.26 4.94 11.35
CA ARG A 109 -8.83 6.14 10.66
C ARG A 109 -9.97 7.16 10.60
N PRO A 110 -9.64 8.45 10.55
CA PRO A 110 -10.65 9.47 10.49
C PRO A 110 -11.37 9.43 9.13
N LEU A 111 -12.61 9.94 9.07
CA LEU A 111 -13.52 9.71 7.94
C LEU A 111 -13.01 10.35 6.64
N GLU A 112 -12.33 11.49 6.73
CA GLU A 112 -11.76 12.22 5.61
C GLU A 112 -10.73 11.39 4.81
N ASP A 113 -10.03 10.44 5.44
CA ASP A 113 -9.08 9.54 4.76
C ASP A 113 -9.77 8.65 3.71
N PHE A 114 -11.09 8.51 3.80
CA PHE A 114 -11.89 7.65 2.93
C PHE A 114 -12.57 8.38 1.77
N GLU A 115 -12.32 9.68 1.58
CA GLU A 115 -12.90 10.48 0.48
C GLU A 115 -12.67 9.79 -0.88
N ASP A 116 -11.42 9.44 -1.20
CA ASP A 116 -11.08 8.87 -2.51
C ASP A 116 -11.61 7.44 -2.68
N LEU A 117 -11.65 6.67 -1.59
CA LEU A 117 -12.22 5.33 -1.59
C LEU A 117 -13.72 5.39 -1.85
N TYR A 118 -14.43 6.34 -1.24
CA TYR A 118 -15.85 6.60 -1.46
C TYR A 118 -16.14 6.84 -2.95
N TYR A 119 -15.40 7.73 -3.62
CA TYR A 119 -15.60 7.96 -5.06
C TYR A 119 -15.28 6.73 -5.91
N ALA A 120 -14.21 6.01 -5.59
CA ALA A 120 -13.82 4.81 -6.33
C ALA A 120 -14.86 3.68 -6.18
N VAL A 121 -15.45 3.53 -5.01
CA VAL A 121 -16.56 2.60 -4.75
C VAL A 121 -17.76 2.96 -5.60
N LEU A 122 -18.22 4.22 -5.57
CA LEU A 122 -19.37 4.66 -6.35
C LEU A 122 -19.17 4.44 -7.86
N ALA A 123 -18.00 4.81 -8.38
CA ALA A 123 -17.64 4.58 -9.77
C ALA A 123 -17.68 3.09 -10.12
N ARG A 124 -17.12 2.23 -9.25
CA ARG A 124 -17.10 0.79 -9.48
C ARG A 124 -18.49 0.16 -9.45
N MET A 125 -19.35 0.57 -8.53
CA MET A 125 -20.73 0.06 -8.46
C MET A 125 -21.51 0.42 -9.73
N GLN A 126 -21.41 1.68 -10.17
CA GLN A 126 -22.05 2.14 -11.41
C GLN A 126 -21.54 1.37 -12.63
N ASP A 127 -20.22 1.18 -12.75
CA ASP A 127 -19.58 0.42 -13.83
C ASP A 127 -20.03 -1.06 -13.85
N MET A 128 -20.09 -1.70 -12.68
CA MET A 128 -20.60 -3.07 -12.56
C MET A 128 -22.06 -3.18 -13.02
N VAL A 129 -22.96 -2.30 -12.55
CA VAL A 129 -24.37 -2.33 -12.97
C VAL A 129 -24.53 -2.03 -14.45
N HIS A 130 -23.74 -1.10 -15.00
CA HIS A 130 -23.73 -0.83 -16.43
C HIS A 130 -23.32 -2.08 -17.22
N THR A 131 -22.23 -2.74 -16.82
CA THR A 131 -21.72 -3.95 -17.47
C THR A 131 -22.73 -5.10 -17.40
N LEU A 132 -23.36 -5.32 -16.25
CA LEU A 132 -24.42 -6.33 -16.10
C LEU A 132 -25.58 -6.08 -17.06
N ASN A 133 -26.06 -4.83 -17.14
CA ASN A 133 -27.12 -4.45 -18.07
C ASN A 133 -26.74 -4.70 -19.54
N VAL A 134 -25.51 -4.36 -19.95
CA VAL A 134 -25.03 -4.59 -21.32
C VAL A 134 -25.01 -6.09 -21.65
N ARG A 135 -24.53 -6.93 -20.74
CA ARG A 135 -24.48 -8.39 -20.94
C ARG A 135 -25.86 -9.02 -21.00
N LEU A 136 -26.78 -8.59 -20.13
CA LEU A 136 -28.17 -9.04 -20.12
C LEU A 136 -28.92 -8.59 -21.39
N ALA A 137 -28.77 -7.33 -21.78
CA ALA A 137 -29.45 -6.79 -22.98
C ALA A 137 -28.95 -7.45 -24.27
N SER A 138 -27.69 -7.87 -24.29
CA SER A 138 -27.08 -8.59 -25.42
C SER A 138 -27.43 -10.09 -25.43
N GLY A 139 -28.09 -10.61 -24.40
CA GLY A 139 -28.45 -12.03 -24.27
C GLY A 139 -27.27 -12.96 -23.98
N PHE A 140 -26.09 -12.43 -23.66
CA PHE A 140 -24.93 -13.23 -23.24
C PHE A 140 -25.17 -13.91 -21.89
N ASN A 141 -26.00 -13.31 -21.06
CA ASN A 141 -26.31 -13.78 -19.72
C ASN A 141 -27.81 -13.66 -19.42
N LYS A 142 -28.27 -14.46 -18.46
CA LYS A 142 -29.59 -14.37 -17.83
C LYS A 142 -29.44 -13.86 -16.40
N VAL A 143 -30.51 -13.29 -15.87
CA VAL A 143 -30.55 -12.71 -14.51
C VAL A 143 -30.19 -13.71 -13.39
N ASN A 144 -30.46 -15.01 -13.60
CA ASN A 144 -30.15 -16.07 -12.64
C ASN A 144 -28.78 -16.73 -12.87
N ASP A 145 -27.99 -16.26 -13.83
CA ASP A 145 -26.64 -16.79 -14.05
C ASP A 145 -25.74 -16.42 -12.87
N GLN A 146 -24.88 -17.36 -12.47
CA GLN A 146 -23.83 -17.11 -11.47
C GLN A 146 -22.66 -16.37 -12.10
N LEU A 147 -22.03 -15.46 -11.33
CA LEU A 147 -20.86 -14.70 -11.80
C LEU A 147 -19.58 -15.54 -11.88
N PHE A 148 -19.47 -16.55 -11.03
CA PHE A 148 -18.38 -17.53 -10.95
C PHE A 148 -18.86 -18.71 -10.10
N ASP A 149 -18.10 -19.80 -10.08
CA ASP A 149 -18.48 -21.02 -9.36
C ASP A 149 -18.68 -20.74 -7.86
N ASN A 150 -19.89 -21.03 -7.36
CA ASN A 150 -20.32 -20.72 -5.99
C ASN A 150 -20.41 -19.21 -5.65
N GLY A 151 -20.40 -18.34 -6.66
CA GLY A 151 -20.63 -16.91 -6.51
C GLY A 151 -22.11 -16.54 -6.48
N PRO A 152 -22.44 -15.26 -6.21
CA PRO A 152 -23.81 -14.77 -6.29
C PRO A 152 -24.32 -14.80 -7.73
N CYS A 153 -25.64 -14.92 -7.90
CA CYS A 153 -26.24 -14.68 -9.20
C CYS A 153 -26.30 -13.18 -9.52
N ILE A 154 -26.52 -12.83 -10.79
CA ILE A 154 -26.59 -11.43 -11.24
C ILE A 154 -27.65 -10.64 -10.47
N THR A 155 -28.82 -11.22 -10.22
CA THR A 155 -29.89 -10.59 -9.43
C THR A 155 -29.45 -10.33 -7.98
N ASP A 156 -28.81 -11.30 -7.32
CA ASP A 156 -28.36 -11.15 -5.94
C ASP A 156 -27.27 -10.07 -5.80
N LEU A 157 -26.33 -10.04 -6.75
CA LEU A 157 -25.33 -8.98 -6.81
C LEU A 157 -26.01 -7.62 -7.02
N HIS A 158 -26.93 -7.50 -7.97
CA HIS A 158 -27.63 -6.25 -8.23
C HIS A 158 -28.39 -5.74 -7.00
N ALA A 159 -29.11 -6.63 -6.30
CA ALA A 159 -29.79 -6.30 -5.05
C ALA A 159 -28.81 -5.78 -3.98
N SER A 160 -27.68 -6.46 -3.80
CA SER A 160 -26.63 -6.04 -2.86
C SER A 160 -26.08 -4.65 -3.23
N LEU A 161 -25.79 -4.42 -4.51
CA LEU A 161 -25.31 -3.13 -4.99
C LEU A 161 -26.33 -2.01 -4.78
N VAL A 162 -27.64 -2.28 -4.93
CA VAL A 162 -28.71 -1.31 -4.67
C VAL A 162 -28.80 -0.96 -3.18
N GLU A 163 -28.64 -1.94 -2.29
CA GLU A 163 -28.63 -1.71 -0.84
C GLU A 163 -27.47 -0.79 -0.44
N TYR A 164 -26.25 -1.12 -0.86
CA TYR A 164 -25.08 -0.28 -0.62
C TYR A 164 -25.21 1.10 -1.25
N TRP A 165 -25.78 1.19 -2.46
CA TRP A 165 -26.01 2.47 -3.12
C TRP A 165 -26.95 3.32 -2.29
N THR A 166 -28.01 2.73 -1.73
CA THR A 166 -28.98 3.43 -0.88
C THR A 166 -28.30 4.01 0.37
N ILE A 167 -27.40 3.27 1.01
CA ILE A 167 -26.65 3.74 2.19
C ILE A 167 -25.71 4.89 1.81
N LEU A 168 -24.86 4.69 0.79
CA LEU A 168 -23.86 5.69 0.40
C LEU A 168 -24.48 6.93 -0.26
N ASN A 169 -25.66 6.79 -0.85
CA ASN A 169 -26.41 7.86 -1.49
C ASN A 169 -27.42 8.54 -0.54
N ASP A 170 -27.40 8.22 0.75
CA ASP A 170 -28.21 8.90 1.76
C ASP A 170 -27.60 10.31 2.03
N PRO A 171 -28.40 11.39 1.99
CA PRO A 171 -27.93 12.72 2.33
C PRO A 171 -27.26 12.85 3.69
N ALA A 172 -27.65 12.05 4.70
CA ALA A 172 -27.03 12.04 6.02
C ALA A 172 -25.64 11.39 6.02
N CYS A 173 -25.42 10.37 5.17
CA CYS A 173 -24.10 9.79 4.95
C CYS A 173 -23.17 10.79 4.26
N ALA A 174 -23.66 11.43 3.20
CA ALA A 174 -22.93 12.46 2.47
C ALA A 174 -22.61 13.68 3.34
N ARG A 175 -23.54 14.05 4.24
CA ARG A 175 -23.34 15.15 5.19
C ARG A 175 -22.16 14.90 6.12
N ALA A 176 -22.09 13.71 6.72
CA ALA A 176 -20.99 13.34 7.60
C ALA A 176 -19.62 13.39 6.89
N LEU A 177 -19.56 12.87 5.65
CA LEU A 177 -18.37 12.94 4.81
C LEU A 177 -18.01 14.39 4.44
N ASP A 178 -18.98 15.21 4.05
CA ASP A 178 -18.79 16.63 3.71
C ASP A 178 -18.22 17.40 4.91
N ASP A 179 -18.84 17.26 6.08
CA ASP A 179 -18.41 17.94 7.30
C ASP A 179 -16.98 17.51 7.71
N ALA A 180 -16.67 16.21 7.63
CA ALA A 180 -15.32 15.69 7.94
C ALA A 180 -14.26 16.24 6.97
N ILE A 181 -14.53 16.25 5.67
CA ILE A 181 -13.58 16.76 4.65
C ILE A 181 -13.38 18.26 4.80
N ARG A 182 -14.43 19.04 5.08
CA ARG A 182 -14.30 20.47 5.36
C ARG A 182 -13.46 20.73 6.59
N GLN A 183 -13.72 20.00 7.66
CA GLN A 183 -12.94 20.12 8.90
C GLN A 183 -11.47 19.79 8.63
N ALA A 184 -11.18 18.69 7.94
CA ALA A 184 -9.81 18.29 7.59
C ALA A 184 -9.09 19.35 6.72
N ARG A 185 -9.81 20.03 5.82
CA ARG A 185 -9.25 21.15 5.04
C ARG A 185 -8.93 22.35 5.90
N VAL A 186 -9.81 22.71 6.83
CA VAL A 186 -9.58 23.79 7.79
C VAL A 186 -8.39 23.48 8.68
N ASP A 187 -8.33 22.26 9.23
CA ASP A 187 -7.21 21.81 10.07
C ASP A 187 -5.90 21.85 9.29
N ARG A 188 -5.92 21.41 8.02
CA ARG A 188 -4.72 21.46 7.19
C ARG A 188 -4.29 22.89 6.87
N LEU A 189 -5.22 23.80 6.57
CA LEU A 189 -4.90 25.22 6.35
C LEU A 189 -4.33 25.85 7.61
N TYR A 190 -4.89 25.53 8.78
CA TYR A 190 -4.37 25.97 10.07
C TYR A 190 -2.93 25.49 10.30
N GLU A 191 -2.63 24.21 10.03
CA GLU A 191 -1.27 23.67 10.12
C GLU A 191 -0.28 24.38 9.18
N GLU A 192 -0.69 24.68 7.94
CA GLU A 192 0.19 25.36 7.00
C GLU A 192 0.46 26.81 7.38
N ILE A 193 -0.56 27.56 7.83
CA ILE A 193 -0.37 28.94 8.32
C ILE A 193 0.64 28.97 9.47
N ASN A 194 0.54 28.02 10.41
CA ASN A 194 1.49 27.93 11.52
C ASN A 194 2.89 27.53 11.03
N THR A 195 3.00 26.61 10.08
CA THR A 195 4.28 26.21 9.49
C THR A 195 4.97 27.39 8.78
N GLU A 196 4.21 28.20 8.05
CA GLU A 196 4.72 29.42 7.40
C GLU A 196 5.13 30.50 8.41
N LEU A 197 4.39 30.61 9.52
CA LEU A 197 4.75 31.52 10.62
C LEU A 197 6.04 31.09 11.33
N GLU A 198 6.17 29.81 11.67
CA GLU A 198 7.37 29.24 12.31
C GLU A 198 8.62 29.38 11.43
N SER A 199 8.45 29.23 10.12
CA SER A 199 9.53 29.43 9.14
C SER A 199 9.79 30.89 8.79
N SER A 200 9.08 31.84 9.43
CA SER A 200 9.20 33.28 9.20
C SER A 200 8.93 33.71 7.75
N VAL A 201 8.12 32.93 7.02
CA VAL A 201 7.67 33.27 5.65
C VAL A 201 6.60 34.35 5.71
N ILE A 202 5.72 34.29 6.71
CA ILE A 202 4.67 35.30 6.98
C ILE A 202 4.90 35.96 8.35
N THR A 203 4.33 37.16 8.54
CA THR A 203 4.39 37.85 9.84
C THR A 203 3.31 37.36 10.79
N GLN A 204 3.46 37.60 12.09
CA GLN A 204 2.43 37.31 13.11
C GLN A 204 1.09 37.96 12.76
N THR A 205 1.11 39.19 12.25
CA THR A 205 -0.08 39.95 11.86
C THR A 205 -0.79 39.31 10.68
N ASP A 206 -0.03 38.84 9.68
CA ASP A 206 -0.59 38.16 8.51
C ASP A 206 -1.21 36.82 8.91
N ALA A 207 -0.51 36.04 9.75
CA ALA A 207 -1.01 34.78 10.27
C ALA A 207 -2.33 34.97 11.04
N GLN A 208 -2.42 35.97 11.92
CA GLN A 208 -3.64 36.26 12.68
C GLN A 208 -4.82 36.60 11.75
N LYS A 209 -4.56 37.39 10.70
CA LYS A 209 -5.59 37.75 9.71
C LYS A 209 -6.06 36.52 8.92
N LEU A 210 -5.13 35.70 8.45
CA LEU A 210 -5.46 34.47 7.71
C LEU A 210 -6.27 33.49 8.58
N LEU A 211 -5.93 33.37 9.87
CA LEU A 211 -6.69 32.54 10.81
C LEU A 211 -8.10 33.09 11.04
N GLU A 212 -8.24 34.40 11.21
CA GLU A 212 -9.55 35.04 11.33
C GLU A 212 -10.41 34.78 10.09
N ASP A 213 -9.85 34.99 8.90
CA ASP A 213 -10.52 34.71 7.62
C ASP A 213 -10.91 33.23 7.49
N LEU A 214 -10.03 32.30 7.90
CA LEU A 214 -10.28 30.86 7.87
C LEU A 214 -11.46 30.45 8.77
N PHE A 215 -11.51 30.95 10.00
CA PHE A 215 -12.59 30.59 10.93
C PHE A 215 -13.93 31.25 10.57
N GLN A 216 -13.91 32.45 9.97
CA GLN A 216 -15.11 33.09 9.43
C GLN A 216 -15.66 32.36 8.19
N SER A 217 -14.79 31.76 7.38
CA SER A 217 -15.13 31.09 6.12
C SER A 217 -15.27 29.57 6.22
N LYS A 218 -15.22 28.99 7.43
CA LYS A 218 -15.33 27.54 7.66
C LYS A 218 -16.54 26.91 6.96
N ASP A 219 -17.71 27.52 7.09
CA ASP A 219 -18.95 27.01 6.49
C ASP A 219 -19.00 27.14 4.96
N THR A 220 -18.12 27.98 4.40
CA THR A 220 -17.95 28.18 2.96
C THR A 220 -16.76 27.40 2.38
N THR A 221 -15.97 26.74 3.23
CA THR A 221 -14.86 25.90 2.77
C THR A 221 -15.42 24.74 1.95
N ASP A 222 -14.83 24.49 0.78
CA ASP A 222 -15.20 23.40 -0.10
C ASP A 222 -15.08 22.07 0.65
N GLY A 223 -16.13 21.25 0.62
CA GLY A 223 -16.14 19.92 1.22
C GLY A 223 -16.03 18.80 0.20
N LEU A 224 -16.97 17.86 0.26
CA LEU A 224 -17.10 16.76 -0.68
C LEU A 224 -17.37 17.30 -2.09
N ALA A 225 -16.67 16.75 -3.08
CA ALA A 225 -16.92 17.07 -4.48
C ALA A 225 -18.29 16.50 -4.92
N TRP A 226 -19.13 17.37 -5.46
CA TRP A 226 -20.47 17.00 -5.94
C TRP A 226 -20.40 16.29 -7.30
N ILE A 227 -20.21 14.98 -7.27
CA ILE A 227 -20.12 14.13 -8.47
C ILE A 227 -21.48 13.70 -9.05
N GLY A 228 -22.55 14.45 -8.72
CA GLY A 228 -23.90 14.19 -9.20
C GLY A 228 -23.94 14.18 -10.74
N GLY A 229 -24.29 13.03 -11.33
CA GLY A 229 -24.36 12.85 -12.78
C GLY A 229 -23.02 12.57 -13.47
N TRP A 230 -21.93 12.41 -12.72
CA TRP A 230 -20.67 11.96 -13.30
C TRP A 230 -20.77 10.49 -13.70
N SER A 231 -20.16 10.15 -14.83
CA SER A 231 -19.97 8.74 -15.22
C SER A 231 -18.78 8.14 -14.47
N PRO A 232 -18.69 6.79 -14.36
CA PRO A 232 -17.53 6.13 -13.77
C PRO A 232 -16.20 6.57 -14.37
N ALA A 233 -16.16 6.81 -15.68
CA ALA A 233 -14.96 7.28 -16.39
C ALA A 233 -14.56 8.71 -15.98
N MET A 234 -15.52 9.59 -15.71
CA MET A 234 -15.23 10.96 -15.22
C MET A 234 -14.65 10.93 -13.81
N ILE A 235 -15.22 10.10 -12.92
CA ILE A 235 -14.69 9.90 -11.57
C ILE A 235 -13.26 9.34 -11.64
N GLY A 236 -13.05 8.31 -12.48
CA GLY A 236 -11.73 7.74 -12.72
C GLY A 236 -10.71 8.77 -13.22
N ALA A 237 -11.06 9.56 -14.23
CA ALA A 237 -10.19 10.61 -14.76
C ALA A 237 -9.85 11.69 -13.72
N TRP A 238 -10.80 12.04 -12.86
CA TRP A 238 -10.58 12.98 -11.76
C TRP A 238 -9.62 12.42 -10.70
N LEU A 239 -9.79 11.14 -10.30
CA LEU A 239 -8.87 10.46 -9.39
C LEU A 239 -7.47 10.32 -10.01
N GLU A 240 -7.37 9.98 -11.30
CA GLU A 240 -6.10 9.92 -12.04
C GLU A 240 -5.35 11.25 -11.97
N GLU A 241 -6.02 12.39 -12.22
CA GLU A 241 -5.38 13.70 -12.11
C GLU A 241 -5.00 14.05 -10.66
N LYS A 242 -5.82 13.67 -9.66
CA LYS A 242 -5.53 13.87 -8.23
C LYS A 242 -4.27 13.10 -7.81
N TYR A 243 -4.10 11.86 -8.27
CA TYR A 243 -3.00 10.98 -7.89
C TYR A 243 -1.79 11.01 -8.82
N ARG A 244 -1.90 11.69 -9.97
CA ARG A 244 -0.88 11.69 -11.04
C ARG A 244 0.54 11.92 -10.53
N VAL A 245 0.74 12.95 -9.69
CA VAL A 245 2.07 13.32 -9.19
C VAL A 245 2.58 12.28 -8.19
N LEU A 246 1.74 11.88 -7.23
CA LEU A 246 2.12 10.92 -6.19
C LEU A 246 2.49 9.56 -6.78
N LEU A 247 1.63 8.97 -7.62
CA LEU A 247 1.87 7.63 -8.18
C LEU A 247 3.03 7.63 -9.17
N SER A 248 3.27 8.74 -9.90
CA SER A 248 4.47 8.89 -10.72
C SER A 248 5.75 8.88 -9.86
N ILE A 249 5.74 9.56 -8.72
CA ILE A 249 6.89 9.57 -7.80
C ILE A 249 7.14 8.19 -7.21
N GLU A 250 6.09 7.50 -6.77
CA GLU A 250 6.19 6.14 -6.25
C GLU A 250 6.78 5.18 -7.27
N LYS A 251 6.29 5.26 -8.53
CA LYS A 251 6.81 4.48 -9.65
C LYS A 251 8.29 4.74 -9.88
N ASP A 252 8.70 6.00 -9.95
CA ASP A 252 10.10 6.38 -10.14
C ASP A 252 11.00 5.86 -9.01
N GLU A 253 10.51 5.92 -7.77
CA GLU A 253 11.22 5.46 -6.58
C GLU A 253 11.35 3.93 -6.52
N ASP A 254 10.30 3.21 -6.89
CA ASP A 254 10.30 1.74 -6.98
C ASP A 254 11.23 1.27 -8.10
N GLU A 255 11.16 1.88 -9.29
CA GLU A 255 12.08 1.60 -10.39
C GLU A 255 13.54 1.90 -10.01
N ARG A 256 13.80 3.00 -9.29
CA ARG A 256 15.15 3.32 -8.79
C ARG A 256 15.64 2.23 -7.82
N ARG A 257 14.79 1.82 -6.87
CA ARG A 257 15.12 0.76 -5.89
C ARG A 257 15.39 -0.56 -6.59
N GLU A 258 14.61 -0.94 -7.60
CA GLU A 258 14.82 -2.17 -8.38
C GLU A 258 16.16 -2.15 -9.13
N ARG A 259 16.50 -1.03 -9.78
CA ARG A 259 17.78 -0.85 -10.48
C ARG A 259 18.96 -0.98 -9.51
N GLU A 260 18.86 -0.42 -8.31
CA GLU A 260 19.89 -0.54 -7.28
C GLU A 260 20.04 -1.97 -6.74
N MET A 261 18.93 -2.64 -6.45
CA MET A 261 18.94 -4.05 -6.03
C MET A 261 19.57 -4.94 -7.10
N SER A 262 19.24 -4.72 -8.36
CA SER A 262 19.84 -5.43 -9.50
C SER A 262 21.35 -5.20 -9.62
N LYS A 263 21.82 -3.95 -9.42
CA LYS A 263 23.27 -3.64 -9.40
C LYS A 263 24.00 -4.32 -8.24
N ARG A 264 23.38 -4.34 -7.05
CA ARG A 264 23.93 -5.01 -5.86
C ARG A 264 24.00 -6.53 -6.05
N ALA A 265 22.95 -7.14 -6.62
CA ALA A 265 22.92 -8.57 -6.93
C ALA A 265 24.04 -8.96 -7.92
N LYS A 266 24.17 -8.22 -9.03
CA LYS A 266 25.24 -8.45 -10.03
C LYS A 266 26.64 -8.33 -9.41
N THR A 267 26.85 -7.35 -8.52
CA THR A 267 28.12 -7.16 -7.83
C THR A 267 28.42 -8.32 -6.88
N LYS A 268 27.43 -8.76 -6.08
CA LYS A 268 27.57 -9.94 -5.20
C LYS A 268 27.94 -11.20 -6.00
N THR A 269 27.25 -11.46 -7.11
CA THR A 269 27.54 -12.62 -7.97
C THR A 269 28.95 -12.55 -8.57
N ARG A 270 29.40 -11.37 -9.03
CA ARG A 270 30.78 -11.17 -9.55
C ARG A 270 31.84 -11.39 -8.48
N VAL A 271 31.62 -10.90 -7.26
CA VAL A 271 32.56 -11.09 -6.13
C VAL A 271 32.62 -12.57 -5.73
N MET A 272 31.48 -13.27 -5.66
CA MET A 272 31.44 -14.70 -5.36
C MET A 272 32.13 -15.53 -6.45
N SER A 273 31.87 -15.24 -7.73
CA SER A 273 32.54 -15.89 -8.87
C SER A 273 34.06 -15.69 -8.84
N ARG A 274 34.55 -14.48 -8.55
CA ARG A 274 35.99 -14.20 -8.40
C ARG A 274 36.63 -14.89 -7.19
N LYS A 275 35.90 -15.03 -6.07
CA LYS A 275 36.38 -15.78 -4.90
C LYS A 275 36.44 -17.29 -5.20
N ALA A 276 35.45 -17.83 -5.92
CA ALA A 276 35.44 -19.23 -6.35
C ALA A 276 36.58 -19.53 -7.34
N SER A 277 36.81 -18.66 -8.33
CA SER A 277 37.92 -18.85 -9.27
C SER A 277 39.28 -18.78 -8.58
N ARG A 278 39.49 -17.83 -7.65
CA ARG A 278 40.71 -17.76 -6.83
C ARG A 278 40.93 -19.01 -5.98
N LYS A 279 39.89 -19.56 -5.35
CA LYS A 279 40.00 -20.83 -4.59
C LYS A 279 40.33 -22.03 -5.49
N SER A 280 39.85 -22.05 -6.73
CA SER A 280 40.18 -23.13 -7.69
C SER A 280 41.60 -23.04 -8.28
N MET A 281 42.23 -21.85 -8.24
CA MET A 281 43.57 -21.62 -8.80
C MET A 281 44.71 -21.94 -7.83
N ILE A 282 44.43 -22.03 -6.52
CA ILE A 282 45.42 -22.30 -5.47
C ILE A 282 45.91 -23.77 -5.44
N PRO A 283 45.08 -24.81 -5.67
CA PRO A 283 45.57 -26.20 -5.66
C PRO A 283 46.54 -26.50 -6.81
N THR A 284 46.33 -25.90 -7.99
CA THR A 284 47.12 -26.18 -9.20
C THR A 284 48.50 -25.53 -9.14
N LYS A 285 48.59 -24.29 -8.65
CA LYS A 285 49.89 -23.63 -8.44
C LYS A 285 50.69 -24.28 -7.32
N ARG A 286 50.05 -24.73 -6.23
CA ARG A 286 50.75 -25.40 -5.13
C ARG A 286 51.31 -26.76 -5.56
N ARG A 287 50.54 -27.57 -6.31
CA ARG A 287 51.05 -28.82 -6.91
C ARG A 287 52.17 -28.59 -7.93
N SER A 288 52.11 -27.51 -8.71
CA SER A 288 53.18 -27.17 -9.66
C SER A 288 54.46 -26.72 -8.95
N LEU A 289 54.34 -25.96 -7.84
CA LEU A 289 55.49 -25.51 -7.05
C LEU A 289 56.11 -26.70 -6.29
N GLU A 290 55.30 -27.57 -5.70
CA GLU A 290 55.76 -28.80 -5.04
C GLU A 290 56.54 -29.70 -6.01
N LYS A 291 56.04 -29.89 -7.23
CA LYS A 291 56.78 -30.64 -8.27
C LYS A 291 58.12 -30.00 -8.65
N MET A 292 58.20 -28.67 -8.67
CA MET A 292 59.41 -27.94 -9.04
C MET A 292 60.45 -27.94 -7.91
N VAL A 293 60.02 -27.79 -6.66
CA VAL A 293 60.89 -27.91 -5.47
C VAL A 293 61.41 -29.34 -5.33
N GLN A 294 60.58 -30.34 -5.59
CA GLN A 294 60.98 -31.74 -5.57
C GLN A 294 62.00 -32.06 -6.68
N ALA A 295 61.88 -31.44 -7.86
CA ALA A 295 62.88 -31.55 -8.93
C ALA A 295 64.22 -30.86 -8.57
N GLN A 296 64.19 -29.72 -7.88
CA GLN A 296 65.39 -29.02 -7.41
C GLN A 296 66.12 -29.77 -6.28
N GLN A 297 65.39 -30.41 -5.37
CA GLN A 297 65.98 -31.18 -4.28
C GLN A 297 66.73 -32.43 -4.77
N VAL A 298 66.28 -33.06 -5.87
CA VAL A 298 67.02 -34.18 -6.48
C VAL A 298 68.34 -33.71 -7.11
N GLN A 299 68.42 -32.48 -7.62
CA GLN A 299 69.67 -31.93 -8.17
C GLN A 299 70.67 -31.47 -7.10
N ALA A 300 70.20 -31.05 -5.91
CA ALA A 300 71.08 -30.54 -4.85
C ALA A 300 71.81 -31.66 -4.06
N VAL A 301 71.26 -32.87 -4.01
CA VAL A 301 71.87 -34.02 -3.31
C VAL A 301 73.09 -34.58 -4.05
N GLU A 302 73.25 -34.30 -5.35
CA GLU A 302 74.44 -34.75 -6.11
C GLU A 302 75.67 -33.83 -5.95
N GLN A 303 75.57 -32.65 -5.34
CA GLN A 303 76.66 -31.66 -5.33
C GLN A 303 77.25 -31.29 -3.95
N THR A 304 76.74 -31.82 -2.84
CA THR A 304 77.24 -31.43 -1.50
C THR A 304 77.79 -32.62 -0.72
N GLY A 305 78.94 -33.10 -1.20
CA GLY A 305 79.76 -34.10 -0.52
C GLY A 305 81.21 -33.68 -0.46
N ALA A 306 81.53 -32.47 0.05
CA ALA A 306 82.88 -32.17 0.53
C ALA A 306 82.94 -30.88 1.37
N PHE A 307 83.67 -30.96 2.47
CA PHE A 307 84.30 -29.89 3.25
C PHE A 307 83.49 -29.07 4.27
N GLY A 308 83.98 -29.10 5.51
CA GLY A 308 84.21 -27.87 6.27
C GLY A 308 83.76 -27.89 7.73
N GLU A 309 84.54 -28.53 8.60
CA GLU A 309 84.59 -28.19 10.03
C GLU A 309 85.38 -26.88 10.26
N ASP A 310 85.04 -26.26 11.38
CA ASP A 310 85.88 -25.38 12.20
C ASP A 310 86.02 -23.88 11.89
N ALA A 311 85.40 -23.14 12.81
CA ALA A 311 86.04 -22.19 13.73
C ALA A 311 85.90 -20.68 13.45
N HIS A 312 85.24 -20.07 14.45
CA HIS A 312 85.70 -18.92 15.23
C HIS A 312 85.46 -17.47 14.78
N MET A 313 85.12 -16.67 15.82
CA MET A 313 85.23 -15.21 15.98
C MET A 313 84.28 -14.38 15.11
N GLY A 314 83.49 -13.42 15.58
CA GLY A 314 83.53 -12.59 16.77
C GLY A 314 83.05 -11.19 16.36
N VAL A 315 82.59 -10.40 17.34
CA VAL A 315 82.40 -8.93 17.31
C VAL A 315 81.05 -8.37 16.81
N ASP A 316 80.26 -7.92 17.79
CA ASP A 316 79.63 -6.60 17.98
C ASP A 316 79.31 -5.70 16.78
N HIS A 317 78.05 -5.24 16.64
CA HIS A 317 77.57 -3.96 17.22
C HIS A 317 76.14 -3.63 16.75
N ASP A 318 75.35 -3.09 17.69
CA ASP A 318 74.28 -2.10 17.61
C ASP A 318 73.23 -2.12 16.47
N THR A 319 71.95 -2.09 16.85
CA THR A 319 71.16 -0.84 17.04
C THR A 319 69.67 -1.11 16.80
N GLN A 320 68.85 -0.79 17.80
CA GLN A 320 67.45 -0.33 17.74
C GLN A 320 66.38 -1.12 16.95
N GLY A 321 65.29 -1.45 17.65
CA GLY A 321 63.95 -1.22 17.10
C GLY A 321 62.93 -2.33 17.31
N GLY A 322 62.06 -2.13 18.30
CA GLY A 322 60.66 -2.52 18.17
C GLY A 322 60.21 -3.78 18.90
N ALA A 323 59.52 -3.59 20.03
CA ALA A 323 58.46 -4.50 20.46
C ALA A 323 57.48 -3.79 21.43
N PRO A 324 56.20 -3.65 21.09
CA PRO A 324 55.15 -3.58 22.09
C PRO A 324 54.66 -5.00 22.43
N THR A 325 54.64 -5.28 23.72
CA THR A 325 54.17 -6.50 24.35
C THR A 325 52.66 -6.68 24.20
N ARG A 326 52.25 -7.86 23.74
CA ARG A 326 50.91 -8.43 23.90
C ARG A 326 50.61 -8.68 25.39
N ARG A 327 49.54 -8.07 25.90
CA ARG A 327 48.62 -8.66 26.90
C ARG A 327 47.20 -8.25 26.51
N VAL A 328 46.41 -9.18 25.97
CA VAL A 328 45.38 -9.94 26.70
C VAL A 328 44.41 -9.00 27.42
N ALA A 329 43.32 -8.66 26.73
CA ALA A 329 42.06 -8.29 27.36
C ALA A 329 40.93 -8.87 26.50
N ALA A 330 40.14 -9.72 27.15
CA ALA A 330 39.03 -10.44 26.59
C ALA A 330 37.95 -9.47 26.10
N GLN A 331 37.54 -9.60 24.85
CA GLN A 331 36.39 -8.89 24.31
C GLN A 331 35.15 -9.74 24.61
N VAL A 332 34.31 -9.20 25.49
CA VAL A 332 33.03 -9.78 25.87
C VAL A 332 32.14 -9.88 24.63
N SER A 333 31.78 -11.12 24.36
CA SER A 333 30.71 -11.56 23.49
C SER A 333 29.36 -11.02 23.97
N ALA A 334 28.65 -10.32 23.11
CA ALA A 334 27.20 -10.17 23.17
C ALA A 334 26.65 -9.98 21.74
N CYS A 335 26.87 -10.99 20.90
CA CYS A 335 26.15 -11.17 19.65
C CYS A 335 25.02 -12.18 19.95
N VAL A 336 23.83 -11.69 20.27
CA VAL A 336 22.63 -12.53 20.39
C VAL A 336 22.29 -13.02 19.00
N GLN A 337 22.62 -14.29 18.76
CA GLN A 337 22.18 -15.05 17.60
C GLN A 337 20.67 -15.27 17.65
N LEU A 338 20.03 -15.00 16.51
CA LEU A 338 19.23 -15.97 15.77
C LEU A 338 18.78 -17.22 16.56
N LEU A 339 17.51 -17.23 16.95
CA LEU A 339 16.67 -18.43 16.94
C LEU A 339 15.69 -18.20 15.78
N GLN A 340 15.94 -18.74 14.58
CA GLN A 340 15.58 -20.10 14.17
C GLN A 340 14.18 -20.51 14.66
N LEU A 341 13.24 -20.35 13.71
CA LEU A 341 11.99 -21.08 13.58
C LEU A 341 12.17 -22.59 13.86
N PRO A 342 11.26 -23.21 14.60
CA PRO A 342 10.85 -24.58 14.32
C PRO A 342 9.64 -24.56 13.38
N THR A 343 9.87 -25.07 12.18
CA THR A 343 8.84 -25.61 11.31
C THR A 343 8.22 -26.82 12.01
N GLN A 344 6.96 -26.73 12.42
CA GLN A 344 6.11 -27.92 12.52
C GLN A 344 4.74 -27.66 11.91
N ARG A 345 4.46 -28.50 10.91
CA ARG A 345 3.14 -28.74 10.32
C ARG A 345 2.16 -29.15 11.42
N SER A 346 1.06 -28.43 11.52
CA SER A 346 -0.25 -29.03 11.73
C SER A 346 -1.26 -28.18 10.96
N GLU A 347 -2.02 -28.83 10.10
CA GLU A 347 -3.19 -28.24 9.46
C GLU A 347 -4.20 -27.84 10.55
N PRO A 348 -4.88 -26.69 10.40
CA PRO A 348 -6.23 -26.57 10.88
C PRO A 348 -7.17 -26.31 9.70
N GLN A 349 -8.16 -27.19 9.59
CA GLN A 349 -9.36 -27.02 8.79
C GLN A 349 -9.96 -25.62 9.01
N CYS A 350 -10.31 -24.95 7.91
CA CYS A 350 -10.98 -23.66 7.88
C CYS A 350 -12.29 -23.65 8.71
N PRO A 351 -12.42 -22.82 9.77
CA PRO A 351 -13.69 -22.62 10.46
C PRO A 351 -14.37 -21.30 10.05
N TRP A 352 -14.06 -20.74 8.88
CA TRP A 352 -14.67 -19.48 8.43
C TRP A 352 -16.14 -19.64 7.96
N ARG A 353 -16.63 -20.89 7.76
CA ARG A 353 -18.03 -21.14 7.36
C ARG A 353 -19.04 -21.15 8.50
N LEU A 354 -18.61 -21.24 9.76
CA LEU A 354 -19.54 -21.27 10.92
C LEU A 354 -19.74 -19.90 11.58
N ILE A 355 -18.83 -18.95 11.37
CA ILE A 355 -18.95 -17.59 11.95
C ILE A 355 -19.94 -16.73 11.16
N PHE A 356 -20.04 -16.90 9.84
CA PHE A 356 -21.00 -16.16 9.00
C PHE A 356 -22.46 -16.56 9.24
N LEU A 357 -22.74 -17.82 9.62
CA LEU A 357 -24.09 -18.26 9.96
C LEU A 357 -24.48 -17.89 11.40
N ALA A 358 -23.53 -17.88 12.35
CA ALA A 358 -23.82 -17.55 13.74
C ALA A 358 -24.15 -16.06 13.95
N VAL A 359 -23.50 -15.14 13.21
CA VAL A 359 -23.81 -13.70 13.31
C VAL A 359 -25.15 -13.36 12.64
N PHE A 360 -25.55 -14.10 11.60
CA PHE A 360 -26.82 -13.87 10.91
C PHE A 360 -28.03 -14.43 11.68
N VAL A 361 -27.88 -15.57 12.38
CA VAL A 361 -28.96 -16.15 13.21
C VAL A 361 -29.19 -15.33 14.50
N VAL A 362 -28.13 -14.80 15.13
CA VAL A 362 -28.27 -13.95 16.33
C VAL A 362 -28.94 -12.61 16.02
N TRP A 363 -28.85 -12.10 14.78
CA TRP A 363 -29.50 -10.85 14.39
C TRP A 363 -31.00 -11.00 14.09
N ILE A 364 -31.45 -12.18 13.66
CA ILE A 364 -32.87 -12.47 13.45
C ILE A 364 -33.59 -12.59 14.81
N ASP A 365 -33.00 -13.29 15.79
CA ASP A 365 -33.61 -13.41 17.14
C ASP A 365 -33.64 -12.09 17.93
N PHE A 366 -32.70 -11.16 17.67
CA PHE A 366 -32.69 -9.86 18.38
C PHE A 366 -33.76 -8.90 17.89
N LYS A 367 -34.27 -9.08 16.65
CA LYS A 367 -35.37 -8.27 16.10
C LYS A 367 -36.73 -8.66 16.69
N ASP A 368 -36.93 -9.95 16.99
CA ASP A 368 -38.19 -10.43 17.57
C ASP A 368 -38.32 -10.09 19.07
N ILE A 369 -37.20 -10.04 19.81
CA ILE A 369 -37.20 -9.67 21.24
C ILE A 369 -37.49 -8.16 21.47
N LEU A 370 -37.22 -7.30 20.49
CA LEU A 370 -37.48 -5.85 20.60
C LEU A 370 -38.88 -5.42 20.15
N LEU A 371 -39.64 -6.30 19.49
CA LEU A 371 -41.04 -6.04 19.12
C LEU A 371 -42.04 -6.43 20.20
N GLU A 372 -41.66 -7.24 21.19
CA GLU A 372 -42.56 -7.71 22.26
C GLU A 372 -42.58 -6.82 23.52
N LYS A 373 -41.82 -5.70 23.53
CA LYS A 373 -41.82 -4.71 24.63
C LYS A 373 -42.48 -3.36 24.30
N ARG A 374 -43.30 -3.30 23.25
CA ARG A 374 -44.20 -2.17 22.98
C ARG A 374 -45.64 -2.66 22.76
N VAL A 375 -46.26 -3.14 23.84
CA VAL A 375 -47.72 -3.09 24.07
C VAL A 375 -47.94 -2.79 25.54
#